data_AF-A0A4P6H2T9-F1
#
_entry.id   AF-A0A4P6H2T9-F1
#
_cell.length_a   1.000
_cell.length_b   1.000
_cell.length_c   1.000
_cell.angle_alpha   90.00
_cell.angle_beta   90.00
_cell.angle_gamma   90.00
#
_symmetry.space_group_name_H-M   'P 1'
#
loop_
_entity.id
_entity.type
_entity.pdbx_description
1 polymer ?
#
loop_
_entity_poly.entity_id
_entity_poly.type
_entity_poly.pdbx_seq_one_letter_code
_entity_poly.pdbx_strand_id
1 'polypeptide(L)'
;MFIARYENTMRNARPKGVEPEPRKPRPQPARQDPAVAAYRTIDVLEPRMPAREIISRVGALHGYTLAEITGPRLEKKLVQARFDAVKAVADARPDMSLPQIGRIFNRDHTSILHALKKRGGRRLEQGPEQEQRSEQDQGNGQRQGAAE
;
A
#
# COMPACT_ATOMS: atom_id res chain seq x y z
N MET A 1 36.72 14.35 17.61
CA MET A 1 37.04 13.03 17.01
C MET A 1 35.94 12.06 17.44
N PHE A 2 35.37 11.32 16.47
CA PHE A 2 34.24 10.36 16.59
C PHE A 2 34.53 9.28 17.68
N ILE A 3 33.60 8.54 18.32
CA ILE A 3 32.54 7.63 17.81
C ILE A 3 31.55 7.26 18.96
N ALA A 4 30.29 7.03 18.56
CA ALA A 4 29.10 6.57 19.26
C ALA A 4 29.18 5.37 20.24
N ARG A 5 28.21 5.27 21.15
CA ARG A 5 27.15 4.22 21.11
C ARG A 5 25.98 4.55 22.03
N TYR A 6 24.81 4.59 21.40
CA TYR A 6 23.48 4.80 21.97
C TYR A 6 23.16 3.76 23.06
N GLU A 7 22.75 4.24 24.23
CA GLU A 7 22.06 3.47 25.25
C GLU A 7 20.69 3.02 24.71
N ASN A 8 20.53 1.74 24.36
CA ASN A 8 19.21 1.23 23.98
C ASN A 8 19.02 -0.27 24.23
N THR A 9 19.52 -0.78 25.37
CA THR A 9 19.35 -2.19 25.77
C THR A 9 18.43 -2.40 26.97
N MET A 10 17.88 -1.35 27.58
CA MET A 10 17.22 -1.44 28.89
C MET A 10 15.75 -0.96 28.93
N ARG A 11 14.98 -1.04 27.83
CA ARG A 11 13.55 -0.62 27.84
C ARG A 11 12.52 -1.75 28.00
N ASN A 12 12.95 -3.02 27.97
CA ASN A 12 12.03 -4.18 27.98
C ASN A 12 12.30 -5.20 29.12
N ALA A 13 12.84 -4.77 30.25
CA ALA A 13 12.87 -5.61 31.44
C ALA A 13 11.45 -5.71 32.04
N ARG A 14 10.73 -6.81 31.78
CA ARG A 14 9.50 -7.12 32.52
C ARG A 14 9.89 -7.44 33.97
N PRO A 15 9.21 -6.89 34.99
CA PRO A 15 9.48 -7.27 36.38
C PRO A 15 9.21 -8.77 36.57
N LYS A 16 10.17 -9.45 37.19
CA LYS A 16 10.14 -10.88 37.50
C LYS A 16 9.13 -11.10 38.63
N GLY A 17 8.00 -11.74 38.35
CA GLY A 17 6.98 -12.04 39.36
C GLY A 17 5.52 -12.09 38.90
N VAL A 18 5.21 -11.81 37.63
CA VAL A 18 3.85 -12.04 37.10
C VAL A 18 3.77 -13.46 36.57
N GLU A 19 3.09 -14.34 37.29
CA GLU A 19 2.74 -15.69 36.83
C GLU A 19 2.00 -15.58 35.49
N PRO A 20 2.42 -16.29 34.43
CA PRO A 20 1.74 -16.19 33.14
C PRO A 20 0.38 -16.88 33.24
N GLU A 21 -0.69 -16.09 33.18
CA GLU A 21 -2.06 -16.56 32.98
C GLU A 21 -2.12 -17.66 31.89
N PRO A 22 -2.92 -18.73 32.07
CA PRO A 22 -3.06 -19.77 31.08
C PRO A 22 -3.56 -19.16 29.77
N ARG A 23 -2.73 -19.25 28.73
CA ARG A 23 -3.09 -18.77 27.40
C ARG A 23 -4.36 -19.49 26.94
N LYS A 24 -5.47 -18.75 26.80
CA LYS A 24 -6.70 -19.26 26.20
C LYS A 24 -6.35 -20.01 24.90
N PRO A 25 -6.89 -21.22 24.67
CA PRO A 25 -6.61 -21.95 23.45
C PRO A 25 -6.99 -21.07 22.26
N ARG A 26 -6.07 -20.95 21.29
CA ARG A 26 -6.39 -20.25 20.03
C ARG A 26 -7.61 -20.96 19.44
N PRO A 27 -8.66 -20.24 19.02
CA PRO A 27 -9.73 -20.88 18.27
C PRO A 27 -9.09 -21.54 17.06
N GLN A 28 -9.16 -22.88 17.00
CA GLN A 28 -8.74 -23.62 15.83
C GLN A 28 -9.63 -23.12 14.68
N PRO A 29 -9.07 -22.81 13.50
CA PRO A 29 -9.89 -22.37 12.38
C PRO A 29 -10.91 -23.48 12.10
N ALA A 30 -12.17 -23.21 12.46
CA ALA A 30 -13.27 -24.09 12.16
C ALA A 30 -13.24 -24.39 10.66
N ARG A 31 -13.53 -25.66 10.31
CA ARG A 31 -13.62 -26.19 8.95
C ARG A 31 -14.04 -25.07 7.99
N GLN A 32 -13.17 -24.78 7.03
CA GLN A 32 -13.38 -23.68 6.08
C GLN A 32 -14.77 -23.82 5.47
N ASP A 33 -15.62 -22.84 5.72
CA ASP A 33 -17.01 -22.79 5.29
C ASP A 33 -17.05 -22.87 3.74
N PRO A 34 -17.82 -23.79 3.12
CA PRO A 34 -17.85 -23.93 1.65
C PRO A 34 -18.25 -22.65 0.92
N ALA A 35 -18.96 -21.73 1.59
CA ALA A 35 -19.25 -20.39 1.09
C ALA A 35 -17.97 -19.55 0.86
N VAL A 36 -16.93 -19.72 1.69
CA VAL A 36 -15.64 -19.01 1.55
C VAL A 36 -14.83 -19.53 0.35
N ALA A 37 -15.01 -20.80 -0.02
CA ALA A 37 -14.38 -21.37 -1.22
C ALA A 37 -15.03 -20.84 -2.51
N ALA A 38 -16.36 -20.68 -2.52
CA ALA A 38 -17.12 -20.17 -3.66
C ALA A 38 -16.84 -18.67 -3.98
N TYR A 39 -16.55 -17.84 -2.97
CA TYR A 39 -16.16 -16.45 -3.20
C TYR A 39 -14.72 -16.29 -3.70
N ARG A 40 -13.85 -17.28 -3.50
CA ARG A 40 -12.47 -17.27 -4.06
C ARG A 40 -12.42 -17.55 -5.56
N THR A 41 -13.47 -18.16 -6.10
CA THR A 41 -13.59 -18.50 -7.53
C THR A 41 -14.23 -17.39 -8.37
N ILE A 42 -14.62 -16.26 -7.77
CA ILE A 42 -15.15 -15.12 -8.52
C ILE A 42 -13.97 -14.30 -9.06
N ASP A 43 -13.50 -14.66 -10.24
CA ASP A 43 -12.63 -13.84 -11.09
C ASP A 43 -13.43 -12.67 -11.67
N VAL A 44 -13.59 -11.57 -10.94
CA VAL A 44 -14.13 -10.31 -11.50
C VAL A 44 -13.57 -9.11 -10.74
N LEU A 45 -12.54 -8.44 -11.28
CA LEU A 45 -12.42 -6.97 -11.41
C LEU A 45 -10.98 -6.58 -11.76
N GLU A 46 -10.78 -6.14 -13.02
CA GLU A 46 -9.65 -5.37 -13.56
C GLU A 46 -8.22 -5.91 -13.33
N PRO A 47 -7.33 -5.91 -14.34
CA PRO A 47 -5.91 -6.15 -14.10
C PRO A 47 -5.30 -4.94 -13.38
N ARG A 48 -5.60 -4.78 -12.09
CA ARG A 48 -4.83 -3.92 -11.18
C ARG A 48 -3.41 -4.44 -11.21
N MET A 49 -2.48 -3.62 -11.70
CA MET A 49 -1.09 -4.02 -11.92
C MET A 49 -0.56 -4.80 -10.69
N PRO A 50 0.02 -5.99 -10.90
CA PRO A 50 0.47 -6.80 -9.79
C PRO A 50 1.52 -6.03 -8.99
N ALA A 51 1.41 -6.05 -7.66
CA ALA A 51 2.28 -5.27 -6.77
C ALA A 51 3.77 -5.50 -7.03
N ARG A 52 4.15 -6.73 -7.43
CA ARG A 52 5.51 -7.08 -7.82
C ARG A 52 6.00 -6.30 -9.05
N GLU A 53 5.14 -6.10 -10.04
CA GLU A 53 5.50 -5.35 -11.25
C GLU A 53 5.67 -3.87 -10.94
N ILE A 54 4.80 -3.31 -10.10
CA ILE A 54 4.94 -1.92 -9.61
C ILE A 54 6.30 -1.74 -8.92
N ILE A 55 6.66 -2.66 -8.02
CA ILE A 55 7.96 -2.64 -7.32
C ILE A 55 9.11 -2.71 -8.32
N SER A 56 9.00 -3.58 -9.34
CA SER A 56 10.04 -3.71 -10.37
C SER A 56 10.21 -2.44 -11.18
N ARG A 57 9.12 -1.80 -11.60
CA ARG A 57 9.16 -0.54 -12.37
C ARG A 57 9.76 0.59 -11.54
N VAL A 58 9.33 0.76 -10.30
CA VAL A 58 9.90 1.77 -9.40
C VAL A 58 11.37 1.46 -9.10
N GLY A 59 11.74 0.19 -8.94
CA GLY A 59 13.13 -0.21 -8.80
C GLY A 59 13.99 0.19 -9.98
N ALA A 60 13.52 -0.06 -11.20
CA ALA A 60 14.22 0.34 -12.41
C ALA A 60 14.46 1.86 -12.46
N LEU A 61 13.50 2.68 -12.02
CA LEU A 61 13.66 4.14 -11.95
C LEU A 61 14.76 4.58 -10.98
N HIS A 62 15.02 3.81 -9.92
CA HIS A 62 16.06 4.08 -8.95
C HIS A 62 17.36 3.29 -9.19
N GLY A 63 17.42 2.46 -10.24
CA GLY A 63 18.57 1.59 -10.53
C GLY A 63 18.72 0.41 -9.58
N TYR A 64 17.64 -0.05 -8.94
CA TYR A 64 17.63 -1.20 -8.03
C TYR A 64 16.76 -2.34 -8.55
N THR A 65 17.17 -3.56 -8.25
CA THR A 65 16.37 -4.75 -8.54
C THR A 65 15.24 -4.93 -7.50
N LEU A 66 14.21 -5.70 -7.86
CA LEU A 66 13.13 -6.07 -6.94
C LEU A 66 13.67 -6.73 -5.67
N ALA A 67 14.66 -7.61 -5.81
CA ALA A 67 15.28 -8.30 -4.68
C ALA A 67 15.95 -7.31 -3.71
N GLU A 68 16.66 -6.31 -4.22
CA GLU A 68 17.31 -5.29 -3.40
C GLU A 68 16.30 -4.40 -2.66
N ILE A 69 15.20 -4.03 -3.32
CA ILE A 69 14.13 -3.25 -2.67
C ILE A 69 13.49 -4.04 -1.53
N THR A 70 13.18 -5.32 -1.75
CA THR A 70 12.60 -6.19 -0.70
C THR A 70 13.63 -6.66 0.33
N GLY A 71 14.92 -6.46 0.06
CA GLY A 71 16.01 -6.96 0.87
C GLY A 71 16.21 -6.22 2.20
N PRO A 72 17.08 -6.76 3.08
CA PRO A 72 17.32 -6.22 4.41
C PRO A 72 18.08 -4.89 4.42
N ARG A 73 18.81 -4.55 3.34
CA ARG A 73 19.74 -3.42 3.27
C ARG A 73 19.07 -2.06 3.54
N LEU A 74 19.76 -1.23 4.33
CA LEU A 74 19.26 0.04 4.87
C LEU A 74 20.03 1.28 4.35
N GLU A 75 20.67 1.17 3.20
CA GLU A 75 21.32 2.32 2.57
C GLU A 75 20.31 3.44 2.30
N LYS A 76 20.70 4.70 2.56
CA LYS A 76 19.78 5.85 2.48
C LYS A 76 19.06 5.95 1.12
N LYS A 77 19.78 5.76 0.01
CA LYS A 77 19.22 5.79 -1.35
C LYS A 77 18.24 4.64 -1.58
N LEU A 78 18.59 3.43 -1.16
CA LEU A 78 17.73 2.25 -1.26
C LEU A 78 16.46 2.38 -0.40
N VAL A 79 16.58 2.96 0.80
CA VAL A 79 15.43 3.20 1.69
C VAL A 79 14.46 4.21 1.05
N GLN A 80 14.98 5.24 0.37
CA GLN A 80 14.15 6.18 -0.38
C GLN A 80 13.41 5.46 -1.52
N ALA A 81 14.12 4.69 -2.35
CA ALA A 81 13.53 3.90 -3.43
C ALA A 81 12.45 2.93 -2.91
N ARG A 82 12.70 2.30 -1.75
CA ARG A 82 11.71 1.43 -1.10
C ARG A 82 10.47 2.20 -0.65
N PHE A 83 10.63 3.40 -0.09
CA PHE A 83 9.48 4.22 0.30
C PHE A 83 8.65 4.66 -0.89
N ASP A 84 9.31 4.98 -2.01
CA ASP A 84 8.64 5.30 -3.28
C ASP A 84 7.89 4.09 -3.83
N ALA A 85 8.49 2.90 -3.78
CA ALA A 85 7.83 1.66 -4.17
C ALA A 85 6.61 1.34 -3.26
N VAL A 86 6.74 1.55 -1.95
CA VAL A 86 5.63 1.38 -0.99
C VAL A 86 4.48 2.34 -1.30
N LYS A 87 4.78 3.63 -1.59
CA LYS A 87 3.77 4.60 -1.98
C LYS A 87 3.07 4.19 -3.27
N ALA A 88 3.83 3.82 -4.31
CA ALA A 88 3.28 3.41 -5.60
C ALA A 88 2.35 2.20 -5.47
N VAL A 89 2.72 1.20 -4.66
CA VAL A 89 1.87 0.03 -4.39
C VAL A 89 0.60 0.43 -3.63
N ALA A 90 0.72 1.31 -2.63
CA ALA A 90 -0.44 1.76 -1.86
C ALA A 90 -1.42 2.60 -2.70
N ASP A 91 -0.91 3.42 -3.62
CA ASP A 91 -1.73 4.26 -4.51
C ASP A 91 -2.38 3.44 -5.62
N ALA A 92 -1.69 2.44 -6.17
CA ALA A 92 -2.23 1.57 -7.21
C ALA A 92 -3.19 0.49 -6.68
N ARG A 93 -3.07 0.13 -5.41
CA ARG A 93 -3.87 -0.92 -4.76
C ARG A 93 -4.45 -0.42 -3.43
N PRO A 94 -5.48 0.44 -3.47
CA PRO A 94 -6.14 0.91 -2.25
C PRO A 94 -6.74 -0.24 -1.43
N ASP A 95 -7.12 -1.35 -2.09
CA ASP A 95 -7.69 -2.56 -1.46
C ASP A 95 -6.72 -3.29 -0.53
N MET A 96 -5.41 -3.06 -0.66
CA MET A 96 -4.42 -3.73 0.17
C MET A 96 -4.30 -3.06 1.54
N SER A 97 -4.40 -3.85 2.59
CA SER A 97 -4.11 -3.40 3.96
C SER A 97 -2.60 -3.18 4.17
N LEU A 98 -2.23 -2.32 5.13
CA LEU A 98 -0.82 -2.08 5.48
C LEU A 98 -0.04 -3.37 5.86
N PRO A 99 -0.63 -4.33 6.59
CA PRO A 99 0.02 -5.61 6.85
C PRO A 99 0.24 -6.46 5.58
N GLN A 100 -0.68 -6.43 4.62
CA GLN A 100 -0.51 -7.14 3.35
C GLN A 100 0.64 -6.54 2.54
N ILE A 101 0.71 -5.20 2.46
CA ILE A 101 1.84 -4.50 1.82
C ILE A 101 3.14 -4.87 2.55
N GLY A 102 3.15 -4.86 3.88
CA GLY A 102 4.31 -5.26 4.68
C GLY A 102 4.86 -6.65 4.33
N ARG A 103 3.97 -7.63 4.13
CA ARG A 103 4.37 -8.99 3.71
C ARG A 103 5.08 -9.01 2.35
N ILE A 104 4.67 -8.16 1.41
CA ILE A 104 5.29 -8.08 0.08
C ILE A 104 6.73 -7.54 0.20
N PHE A 105 6.94 -6.56 1.08
CA PHE A 105 8.24 -5.94 1.30
C PHE A 105 9.09 -6.63 2.38
N ASN A 106 8.60 -7.71 3.01
CA ASN A 106 9.19 -8.34 4.19
C ASN A 106 9.44 -7.35 5.35
N ARG A 107 8.46 -6.48 5.62
CA ARG A 107 8.54 -5.43 6.66
C ARG A 107 7.30 -5.37 7.54
N ASP A 108 7.50 -4.85 8.75
CA ASP A 108 6.41 -4.56 9.67
C ASP A 108 5.48 -3.49 9.10
N HIS A 109 4.18 -3.65 9.36
CA HIS A 109 3.15 -2.70 8.94
C HIS A 109 3.39 -1.28 9.50
N THR A 110 4.05 -1.15 10.65
CA THR A 110 4.47 0.15 11.22
C THR A 110 5.56 0.82 10.38
N SER A 111 6.46 0.04 9.79
CA SER A 111 7.47 0.55 8.85
C SER A 111 6.82 1.04 7.54
N ILE A 112 5.78 0.32 7.07
CA ILE A 112 4.98 0.75 5.91
C ILE A 112 4.23 2.05 6.22
N LEU A 113 3.60 2.15 7.38
CA LEU A 113 2.94 3.37 7.84
C LEU A 113 3.91 4.56 7.88
N HIS A 114 5.11 4.35 8.43
CA HIS A 114 6.15 5.38 8.46
C HIS A 114 6.57 5.81 7.05
N ALA A 115 6.76 4.85 6.12
CA ALA A 115 7.08 5.14 4.73
C ALA A 115 6.01 6.01 4.06
N LEU A 116 4.74 5.67 4.24
CA LEU A 116 3.62 6.44 3.70
C LEU A 116 3.55 7.84 4.30
N LYS A 117 3.69 7.98 5.62
CA LYS A 117 3.70 9.30 6.28
C LYS A 117 4.80 10.21 5.71
N LYS A 118 5.99 9.66 5.44
CA LYS A 118 7.11 10.41 4.83
C LYS A 118 6.85 10.79 3.36
N ARG A 119 5.91 10.12 2.70
CA ARG A 119 5.56 10.29 1.29
C ARG A 119 4.19 10.94 1.08
N GLY A 120 3.64 11.59 2.11
CA GLY A 120 2.38 12.33 2.01
C GLY A 120 1.11 11.51 2.17
N GLY A 121 1.20 10.29 2.72
CA GLY A 121 0.05 9.39 2.93
C GLY A 121 -0.37 8.63 1.67
N ARG A 122 -1.52 7.95 1.76
CA ARG A 122 -2.20 7.36 0.59
C ARG A 122 -2.86 8.48 -0.21
N ARG A 123 -2.93 8.33 -1.52
CA ARG A 123 -3.87 9.11 -2.33
C ARG A 123 -5.28 8.89 -1.75
N LEU A 124 -5.88 9.95 -1.22
CA LEU A 124 -7.31 9.96 -0.93
C LEU A 124 -8.01 9.81 -2.28
N GLU A 125 -8.96 8.89 -2.38
CA GLU A 125 -9.78 8.66 -3.58
C GLU A 125 -10.22 10.01 -4.15
N GLN A 126 -9.58 10.46 -5.25
CA GLN A 126 -10.22 11.40 -6.15
C GLN A 126 -11.22 10.54 -6.92
N GLY A 127 -12.50 10.67 -6.58
CA GLY A 127 -13.57 10.15 -7.43
C GLY A 127 -13.37 10.68 -8.85
N PRO A 128 -13.84 9.97 -9.90
CA PRO A 128 -13.73 10.46 -11.26
C PRO A 128 -14.52 11.78 -11.36
N GLU A 129 -13.81 12.90 -11.28
CA GLU A 129 -14.38 14.20 -11.58
C GLU A 129 -14.72 14.18 -13.07
N GLN A 130 -16.01 14.43 -13.30
CA GLN A 130 -16.69 14.29 -14.58
C GLN A 130 -16.15 15.31 -15.57
N GLU A 131 -15.06 14.98 -16.25
CA GLU A 131 -14.60 15.66 -17.46
C GLU A 131 -15.47 15.21 -18.66
N GLN A 132 -16.79 15.43 -18.55
CA GLN A 132 -17.77 15.27 -19.63
C GLN A 132 -18.83 16.38 -19.65
N ARG A 133 -18.66 17.47 -18.87
CA ARG A 133 -19.68 18.54 -18.75
C ARG A 133 -19.41 19.82 -19.54
N SER A 134 -18.40 19.89 -20.40
CA SER A 134 -18.07 21.12 -21.14
C SER A 134 -18.26 21.07 -22.67
N GLU A 135 -18.74 19.98 -23.27
CA GLU A 135 -18.98 19.90 -24.73
C GLU A 135 -20.48 19.97 -25.14
N GLN A 136 -21.39 20.31 -24.23
CA GLN A 136 -22.80 20.60 -24.55
C GLN A 136 -23.11 22.09 -24.34
N ASP A 137 -22.38 22.98 -25.03
CA ASP A 137 -22.76 24.41 -25.11
C ASP A 137 -22.52 25.03 -26.50
N GLN A 138 -22.49 24.22 -27.56
CA GLN A 138 -22.41 24.76 -28.92
C GLN A 138 -23.42 24.09 -29.83
N GLY A 139 -24.46 24.85 -30.20
CA GLY A 139 -25.24 24.56 -31.41
C GLY A 139 -26.75 24.39 -31.26
N ASN A 140 -27.45 25.30 -30.59
CA ASN A 140 -28.84 25.57 -30.95
C ASN A 140 -29.14 27.07 -31.03
N GLY A 141 -28.35 27.77 -31.84
CA GLY A 141 -28.70 29.05 -32.40
C GLY A 141 -28.73 28.90 -33.91
N GLN A 142 -29.93 28.81 -34.50
CA GLN A 142 -30.30 29.16 -35.89
C GLN A 142 -31.51 28.33 -36.34
N ARG A 143 -32.72 28.71 -35.91
CA ARG A 143 -33.96 28.52 -36.71
C ARG A 143 -34.99 29.56 -36.32
N GLN A 144 -35.03 30.63 -37.11
CA GLN A 144 -36.17 31.49 -37.47
C GLN A 144 -35.51 32.72 -38.11
N GLY A 145 -35.41 32.85 -39.43
CA GLY A 145 -36.46 32.63 -40.42
C GLY A 145 -36.95 34.01 -40.85
N ALA A 146 -36.18 34.63 -41.74
CA ALA A 146 -36.67 35.70 -42.59
C ALA A 146 -37.64 35.12 -43.65
N ALA A 147 -38.40 36.02 -44.30
CA ALA A 147 -39.57 35.81 -45.16
C ALA A 147 -40.87 35.81 -44.34
N GLU A 148 -41.84 36.70 -44.56
CA GLU A 148 -42.19 37.49 -45.76
C GLU A 148 -43.02 38.71 -45.35
#